data_AF-A0A0L0T3B2-F1
#
_entry.id   AF-A0A0L0T3B2-F1
#
_cell.length_a   1.000
_cell.length_b   1.000
_cell.length_c   1.000
_cell.angle_alpha   90.00
_cell.angle_beta   90.00
_cell.angle_gamma   90.00
#
_symmetry.space_group_name_H-M   'P 1'
#
loop_
_entity.id
_entity.type
_entity.pdbx_description
1 polymer ?
#
loop_
_entity_poly.entity_id
_entity_poly.type
_entity_poly.pdbx_seq_one_letter_code
_entity_poly.pdbx_strand_id
1 'polypeptide(L)'
;MSNMIATSLRRLARAGHAIRPTTRFTLLAMCVLVAALLALRVQAATTFAPLDEWCFVPAGCVLPPRDLVAKTERLQTAMFGKNAGTCGDGICNVLAGETCHSCAADCGACTLSQPLTKCKNPNHFALTFDDGPSPLTENLVKILNAAGVKATFFVIGNTAAKHPELWKAIKFAHDSGHDIGAHMYSHRSLGPTGRLDVNPAVNKAMTVEEVRTELVMTDLVVQAIIGRRPRFLRPPYLEWQPLSMQAMDTYGYVPINVNVDPNDWQTHGLMGKPESVVTNLVKAFETARKMDQSFIGLQHDTFAHSIDAVPAIIQFLKAQNVELVPMRTCLGLDPYRAPKANPFLHDRFTKMPIYEAGAIEMVRSSGESIETDDFDGQSLKSSAPVRVATRVEMVALVVTVVFGMAVGL
;
A
#
# COMPACT_ATOMS: atom_id res chain seq x y z
N MET A 1 -19.18 -13.84 34.57
CA MET A 1 -18.01 -14.50 35.22
C MET A 1 -17.74 -13.99 36.63
N SER A 2 -18.04 -12.73 36.99
CA SER A 2 -17.75 -12.18 38.32
C SER A 2 -18.55 -12.79 39.49
N ASN A 3 -19.78 -13.28 39.26
CA ASN A 3 -20.61 -13.86 40.33
C ASN A 3 -20.32 -15.34 40.66
N MET A 4 -19.66 -16.11 39.77
CA MET A 4 -19.24 -17.49 40.09
C MET A 4 -17.92 -17.54 40.87
N ILE A 5 -17.07 -16.53 40.71
CA ILE A 5 -15.77 -16.44 41.39
C ILE A 5 -15.96 -16.03 42.86
N ALA A 6 -16.94 -15.16 43.14
CA ALA A 6 -17.24 -14.71 44.50
C ALA A 6 -17.82 -15.81 45.41
N THR A 7 -18.59 -16.76 44.86
CA THR A 7 -19.18 -17.88 45.62
C THR A 7 -18.18 -18.98 45.94
N SER A 8 -17.18 -19.21 45.07
CA SER A 8 -16.10 -20.18 45.32
C SER A 8 -15.10 -19.69 46.38
N LEU A 9 -14.81 -18.39 46.41
CA LEU A 9 -13.92 -17.79 47.43
C LEU A 9 -14.53 -17.81 48.84
N ARG A 10 -15.87 -17.67 48.97
CA ARG A 10 -16.56 -17.77 50.27
C ARG A 10 -16.64 -19.20 50.82
N ARG A 11 -16.58 -20.24 49.96
CA ARG A 11 -16.52 -21.64 50.41
C ARG A 11 -15.12 -22.04 50.90
N LEU A 12 -14.06 -21.50 50.31
CA LEU A 12 -12.67 -21.73 50.74
C LEU A 12 -12.31 -21.06 52.08
N ALA A 13 -12.98 -19.95 52.43
CA ALA A 13 -12.75 -19.27 53.71
C ALA A 13 -13.40 -19.95 54.93
N ARG A 14 -14.35 -20.89 54.73
CA ARG A 14 -15.01 -21.63 55.82
C ARG A 14 -14.41 -23.01 56.11
N ALA A 15 -13.55 -23.52 55.25
CA ALA A 15 -12.76 -24.72 55.54
C ALA A 15 -11.44 -24.28 56.16
N GLY A 16 -11.34 -24.34 57.49
CA GLY A 16 -10.17 -23.92 58.27
C GLY A 16 -8.93 -24.79 58.05
N HIS A 17 -8.36 -24.76 56.85
CA HIS A 17 -7.06 -25.34 56.55
C HIS A 17 -6.03 -24.22 56.44
N ALA A 18 -5.11 -24.20 57.40
CA ALA A 18 -3.94 -23.35 57.37
C ALA A 18 -3.09 -23.70 56.14
N ILE A 19 -3.20 -22.87 55.11
CA ILE A 19 -2.31 -22.93 53.94
C ILE A 19 -0.92 -22.54 54.43
N ARG A 20 0.03 -23.49 54.32
CA ARG A 20 1.42 -23.29 54.74
C ARG A 20 2.02 -22.05 54.07
N PRO A 21 2.92 -21.31 54.73
CA PRO A 21 3.47 -20.06 54.22
C PRO A 21 4.07 -20.20 52.81
N THR A 22 4.62 -21.38 52.47
CA THR A 22 5.19 -21.68 51.16
C THR A 22 4.17 -21.71 50.00
N THR A 23 2.89 -22.02 50.27
CA THR A 23 1.82 -22.05 49.25
C THR A 23 1.23 -20.65 48.99
N ARG A 24 1.29 -19.74 49.97
CA ARG A 24 0.93 -18.32 49.77
C ARG A 24 1.95 -17.59 48.90
N PHE A 25 3.23 -17.87 49.05
CA PHE A 25 4.29 -17.27 48.23
C PHE A 25 4.24 -17.71 46.77
N THR A 26 3.91 -18.98 46.50
CA THR A 26 3.80 -19.52 45.13
C THR A 26 2.57 -18.99 44.38
N LEU A 27 1.43 -18.81 45.06
CA LEU A 27 0.24 -18.18 44.47
C LEU A 27 0.43 -16.68 44.22
N LEU A 28 1.12 -15.97 45.12
CA LEU A 28 1.46 -14.55 44.91
C LEU A 28 2.44 -14.40 43.73
N ALA A 29 3.45 -15.27 43.64
CA ALA A 29 4.41 -15.28 42.54
C ALA A 29 3.75 -15.59 41.19
N MET A 30 2.82 -16.54 41.13
CA MET A 30 2.05 -16.80 39.90
C MET A 30 1.13 -15.64 39.51
N CYS A 31 0.48 -14.96 40.47
CA CYS A 31 -0.34 -13.79 40.19
C CYS A 31 0.49 -12.60 39.69
N VAL A 32 1.70 -12.40 40.24
CA VAL A 32 2.65 -11.39 39.75
C VAL A 32 3.18 -11.75 38.37
N LEU A 33 3.45 -13.04 38.09
CA LEU A 33 3.87 -13.50 36.77
C LEU A 33 2.76 -13.33 35.72
N VAL A 34 1.51 -13.65 36.06
CA VAL A 34 0.35 -13.48 35.18
C VAL A 34 0.04 -11.99 34.96
N ALA A 35 0.16 -11.15 36.00
CA ALA A 35 0.04 -9.69 35.88
C ALA A 35 1.19 -9.08 35.05
N ALA A 36 2.43 -9.59 35.18
CA ALA A 36 3.57 -9.19 34.35
C ALA A 36 3.41 -9.65 32.90
N LEU A 37 2.85 -10.85 32.66
CA LEU A 37 2.53 -11.36 31.32
C LEU A 37 1.35 -10.63 30.67
N LEU A 38 0.35 -10.20 31.46
CA LEU A 38 -0.75 -9.34 31.03
C LEU A 38 -0.26 -7.91 30.77
N ALA A 39 0.65 -7.37 31.58
CA ALA A 39 1.29 -6.07 31.35
C ALA A 39 2.22 -6.10 30.12
N LEU A 40 2.97 -7.19 29.90
CA LEU A 40 3.74 -7.44 28.67
C LEU A 40 2.82 -7.57 27.44
N ARG A 41 1.59 -8.08 27.59
CA ARG A 41 0.58 -8.09 26.51
C ARG A 41 -0.11 -6.74 26.30
N VAL A 42 -0.25 -5.92 27.34
CA VAL A 42 -0.86 -4.58 27.25
C VAL A 42 0.14 -3.52 26.76
N GLN A 43 1.44 -3.72 26.94
CA GLN A 43 2.50 -2.94 26.27
C GLN A 43 2.86 -3.45 24.86
N ALA A 44 2.24 -4.54 24.41
CA ALA A 44 2.37 -5.07 23.04
C ALA A 44 1.23 -4.60 22.09
N ALA A 45 0.52 -3.52 22.45
CA ALA A 45 -0.32 -2.78 21.53
C ALA A 45 0.30 -1.39 21.34
N THR A 46 0.62 -1.03 20.09
CA THR A 46 1.16 0.26 19.58
C THR A 46 2.66 0.43 19.36
N THR A 47 3.43 -0.66 19.22
CA THR A 47 4.76 -0.54 18.58
C THR A 47 4.81 -1.40 17.33
N PHE A 48 4.77 -0.72 16.17
CA PHE A 48 5.02 -1.30 14.86
C PHE A 48 6.33 -2.12 14.87
N ALA A 49 6.33 -3.27 14.21
CA ALA A 49 7.53 -4.07 14.01
C ALA A 49 8.61 -3.24 13.27
N PRO A 50 9.92 -3.47 13.53
CA PRO A 50 11.01 -2.77 12.85
C PRO A 50 10.91 -2.93 11.32
N LEU A 51 11.13 -1.82 10.60
CA LEU A 51 10.80 -1.63 9.18
C LEU A 51 11.93 -2.04 8.22
N ASP A 52 12.94 -2.73 8.71
CA ASP A 52 14.26 -2.89 8.10
C ASP A 52 14.54 -4.26 7.44
N GLU A 53 13.62 -5.23 7.51
CA GLU A 53 13.87 -6.61 7.01
C GLU A 53 13.02 -7.08 5.81
N TRP A 54 12.45 -6.16 5.01
CA TRP A 54 11.39 -6.55 4.06
C TRP A 54 11.60 -5.97 2.66
N CYS A 55 12.51 -6.53 1.84
CA CYS A 55 12.51 -6.39 0.36
C CYS A 55 13.58 -7.24 -0.36
N PHE A 56 13.24 -7.80 -1.54
CA PHE A 56 14.08 -8.68 -2.39
C PHE A 56 14.75 -7.95 -3.56
N VAL A 57 14.66 -6.63 -3.64
CA VAL A 57 15.58 -5.85 -4.47
C VAL A 57 16.77 -5.47 -3.57
N PRO A 58 18.01 -5.80 -3.92
CA PRO A 58 19.19 -5.51 -3.08
C PRO A 58 19.51 -4.00 -3.09
N ALA A 59 18.60 -3.18 -2.55
CA ALA A 59 18.80 -1.85 -1.94
C ALA A 59 17.43 -1.18 -1.65
N GLY A 60 17.06 -1.09 -0.37
CA GLY A 60 16.40 0.10 0.16
C GLY A 60 14.92 0.36 -0.19
N CYS A 61 14.02 -0.55 0.20
CA CYS A 61 12.64 -0.14 0.49
C CYS A 61 12.66 0.76 1.73
N VAL A 62 12.31 2.02 1.53
CA VAL A 62 12.21 3.02 2.59
C VAL A 62 10.75 3.34 2.71
N LEU A 63 10.18 3.13 3.89
CA LEU A 63 8.82 3.60 4.16
C LEU A 63 8.70 5.09 3.83
N PRO A 64 7.49 5.57 3.50
CA PRO A 64 7.18 6.98 3.52
C PRO A 64 7.86 7.72 4.68
N PRO A 65 8.60 8.82 4.42
CA PRO A 65 9.23 9.60 5.49
C PRO A 65 8.20 9.99 6.56
N ARG A 66 8.52 9.77 7.84
CA ARG A 66 7.57 9.94 8.96
C ARG A 66 7.01 11.37 9.03
N ASP A 67 7.80 12.36 8.67
CA ASP A 67 7.39 13.76 8.59
C ASP A 67 6.32 14.00 7.50
N LEU A 68 6.45 13.31 6.37
CA LEU A 68 5.49 13.39 5.27
C LEU A 68 4.19 12.63 5.59
N VAL A 69 4.29 11.49 6.29
CA VAL A 69 3.12 10.79 6.87
C VAL A 69 2.39 11.70 7.87
N ALA A 70 3.11 12.26 8.83
CA ALA A 70 2.53 13.17 9.85
C ALA A 70 1.97 14.46 9.24
N LYS A 71 2.56 14.97 8.14
CA LYS A 71 2.00 16.10 7.39
C LYS A 71 0.67 15.71 6.73
N THR A 72 0.62 14.53 6.12
CA THR A 72 -0.58 13.98 5.47
C THR A 72 -1.72 13.76 6.46
N GLU A 73 -1.43 13.18 7.63
CA GLU A 73 -2.39 13.01 8.73
C GLU A 73 -2.91 14.35 9.27
N ARG A 74 -2.03 15.33 9.48
CA ARG A 74 -2.44 16.67 9.92
C ARG A 74 -3.35 17.36 8.93
N LEU A 75 -3.02 17.32 7.63
CA LEU A 75 -3.84 17.91 6.58
C LEU A 75 -5.23 17.29 6.55
N GLN A 76 -5.33 15.98 6.72
CA GLN A 76 -6.61 15.30 6.71
C GLN A 76 -7.41 15.51 8.01
N THR A 77 -6.75 15.47 9.17
CA THR A 77 -7.39 15.80 10.46
C THR A 77 -7.95 17.23 10.45
N ALA A 78 -7.21 18.16 9.83
CA ALA A 78 -7.66 19.53 9.63
C ALA A 78 -8.84 19.63 8.64
N MET A 79 -8.90 18.76 7.61
CA MET A 79 -10.02 18.74 6.66
C MET A 79 -11.34 18.26 7.29
N PHE A 80 -11.29 17.25 8.14
CA PHE A 80 -12.51 16.61 8.65
C PHE A 80 -12.90 17.09 10.06
N GLY A 81 -12.01 17.81 10.75
CA GLY A 81 -12.21 18.23 12.12
C GLY A 81 -12.14 17.06 13.11
N LYS A 82 -12.14 17.36 14.41
CA LYS A 82 -12.00 16.34 15.47
C LYS A 82 -13.20 15.40 15.63
N ASN A 83 -14.31 15.67 14.93
CA ASN A 83 -15.60 14.98 15.10
C ASN A 83 -16.05 14.14 13.89
N ALA A 84 -15.30 14.14 12.78
CA ALA A 84 -15.63 13.28 11.65
C ALA A 84 -15.33 11.83 11.99
N GLY A 85 -16.28 10.93 11.72
CA GLY A 85 -16.15 9.52 12.06
C GLY A 85 -17.40 8.91 12.67
N THR A 86 -18.55 9.56 12.50
CA THR A 86 -19.83 8.92 12.79
C THR A 86 -20.51 8.62 11.48
N CYS A 87 -20.70 7.33 11.21
CA CYS A 87 -21.39 6.91 10.00
C CYS A 87 -22.76 7.59 9.84
N GLY A 88 -22.99 8.20 8.69
CA GLY A 88 -24.12 9.06 8.35
C GLY A 88 -23.83 10.57 8.45
N ASP A 89 -22.59 10.99 8.76
CA ASP A 89 -22.22 12.42 8.85
C ASP A 89 -21.92 13.06 7.49
N GLY A 90 -21.93 12.26 6.41
CA GLY A 90 -21.67 12.69 5.04
C GLY A 90 -20.19 12.77 4.68
N ILE A 91 -19.28 12.38 5.58
CA ILE A 91 -17.83 12.43 5.39
C ILE A 91 -17.24 11.04 5.60
N CYS A 92 -16.80 10.40 4.52
CA CYS A 92 -16.09 9.12 4.64
C CYS A 92 -14.72 9.27 5.31
N ASN A 93 -14.64 8.99 6.62
CA ASN A 93 -13.41 9.10 7.40
C ASN A 93 -12.74 7.74 7.67
N VAL A 94 -11.79 7.38 6.81
CA VAL A 94 -11.01 6.14 6.96
C VAL A 94 -10.19 6.08 8.26
N LEU A 95 -9.80 7.22 8.86
CA LEU A 95 -9.11 7.21 10.16
C LEU A 95 -10.03 6.80 11.31
N ALA A 96 -11.32 7.08 11.20
CA ALA A 96 -12.34 6.63 12.14
C ALA A 96 -12.79 5.18 11.86
N GLY A 97 -12.21 4.52 10.87
CA GLY A 97 -12.56 3.15 10.47
C GLY A 97 -13.72 3.08 9.49
N GLU A 98 -14.15 4.19 8.90
CA GLU A 98 -15.18 4.18 7.86
C GLU A 98 -14.61 3.72 6.52
N THR A 99 -15.28 2.74 5.95
CA THR A 99 -15.00 2.18 4.63
C THR A 99 -16.31 1.99 3.90
N CYS A 100 -16.24 1.65 2.62
CA CYS A 100 -17.42 1.25 1.86
C CYS A 100 -18.24 0.09 2.51
N HIS A 101 -17.63 -0.66 3.45
CA HIS A 101 -18.28 -1.76 4.17
C HIS A 101 -18.78 -1.34 5.55
N SER A 102 -17.95 -0.64 6.33
CA SER A 102 -18.33 -0.23 7.69
C SER A 102 -19.26 0.99 7.71
N CYS A 103 -19.23 1.82 6.66
CA CYS A 103 -20.12 2.95 6.50
C CYS A 103 -20.46 3.26 5.03
N ALA A 104 -21.34 2.46 4.43
CA ALA A 104 -21.78 2.71 3.05
C ALA A 104 -22.58 4.02 2.88
N ALA A 105 -23.15 4.56 3.96
CA ALA A 105 -23.85 5.86 3.95
C ALA A 105 -22.89 6.99 3.56
N ASP A 106 -21.72 7.03 4.18
CA ASP A 106 -20.74 8.09 3.93
C ASP A 106 -19.69 7.72 2.89
N CYS A 107 -19.27 6.45 2.82
CA CYS A 107 -18.21 5.98 1.91
C CYS A 107 -18.74 5.38 0.60
N GLY A 108 -20.03 5.07 0.57
CA GLY A 108 -20.65 4.37 -0.56
C GLY A 108 -20.58 2.87 -0.49
N ALA A 109 -21.37 2.23 -1.34
CA ALA A 109 -21.31 0.78 -1.49
C ALA A 109 -19.97 0.36 -2.11
N CYS A 110 -19.35 -0.69 -1.55
CA CYS A 110 -18.16 -1.29 -2.14
C CYS A 110 -18.47 -1.80 -3.54
N THR A 111 -17.68 -1.38 -4.53
CA THR A 111 -17.93 -1.76 -5.93
C THR A 111 -17.12 -2.97 -6.37
N LEU A 112 -16.00 -3.24 -5.70
CA LEU A 112 -15.08 -4.33 -6.03
C LEU A 112 -14.73 -5.15 -4.78
N SER A 113 -14.95 -6.46 -4.85
CA SER A 113 -14.53 -7.42 -3.82
C SER A 113 -13.18 -8.07 -4.11
N GLN A 114 -12.69 -7.95 -5.35
CA GLN A 114 -11.41 -8.48 -5.82
C GLN A 114 -10.87 -7.62 -6.98
N PRO A 115 -9.56 -7.65 -7.26
CA PRO A 115 -8.98 -6.96 -8.39
C PRO A 115 -9.53 -7.44 -9.74
N LEU A 116 -9.60 -6.54 -10.71
CA LEU A 116 -10.00 -6.86 -12.08
C LEU A 116 -8.85 -7.55 -12.82
N THR A 117 -9.10 -8.71 -13.41
CA THR A 117 -8.10 -9.53 -14.12
C THR A 117 -8.25 -9.51 -15.65
N LYS A 118 -9.30 -8.87 -16.17
CA LYS A 118 -9.63 -8.88 -17.60
C LYS A 118 -10.28 -7.58 -18.06
N CYS A 119 -10.26 -7.35 -19.37
CA CYS A 119 -10.93 -6.21 -20.00
C CYS A 119 -12.44 -6.45 -20.15
N LYS A 120 -13.19 -5.35 -20.27
CA LYS A 120 -14.65 -5.37 -20.45
C LYS A 120 -15.06 -5.99 -21.78
N ASN A 121 -14.31 -5.71 -22.84
CA ASN A 121 -14.62 -6.16 -24.20
C ASN A 121 -13.71 -7.35 -24.59
N PRO A 122 -14.24 -8.31 -25.38
CA PRO A 122 -13.44 -9.39 -25.93
C PRO A 122 -12.40 -8.86 -26.92
N ASN A 123 -11.37 -9.67 -27.16
CA ASN A 123 -10.21 -9.41 -28.02
C ASN A 123 -9.35 -8.22 -27.61
N HIS A 124 -9.63 -7.54 -26.49
CA HIS A 124 -8.71 -6.55 -25.93
C HIS A 124 -7.55 -7.25 -25.20
N PHE A 125 -6.34 -6.76 -25.42
CA PHE A 125 -5.16 -7.11 -24.63
C PHE A 125 -4.51 -5.83 -24.10
N ALA A 126 -4.46 -5.68 -22.78
CA ALA A 126 -3.75 -4.58 -22.14
C ALA A 126 -2.30 -4.95 -21.83
N LEU A 127 -1.36 -4.32 -22.54
CA LEU A 127 0.06 -4.36 -22.18
C LEU A 127 0.30 -3.43 -20.99
N THR A 128 0.85 -3.98 -19.92
CA THR A 128 1.11 -3.22 -18.70
C THR A 128 2.50 -3.53 -18.14
N PHE A 129 3.10 -2.53 -17.51
CA PHE A 129 4.47 -2.57 -17.01
C PHE A 129 4.53 -2.08 -15.57
N ASP A 130 5.12 -2.89 -14.68
CA ASP A 130 5.25 -2.62 -13.25
C ASP A 130 6.68 -2.19 -12.88
N ASP A 131 6.83 -1.77 -11.63
CA ASP A 131 8.07 -1.43 -10.93
C ASP A 131 8.83 -0.17 -11.38
N GLY A 132 8.40 0.42 -12.50
CA GLY A 132 8.91 1.69 -12.97
C GLY A 132 8.67 2.86 -12.00
N PRO A 133 9.26 4.04 -12.27
CA PRO A 133 10.08 4.32 -13.43
C PRO A 133 11.49 3.76 -13.29
N SER A 134 12.12 3.47 -14.42
CA SER A 134 13.52 3.05 -14.52
C SER A 134 14.24 3.88 -15.61
N PRO A 135 15.58 3.80 -15.69
CA PRO A 135 16.32 4.37 -16.82
C PRO A 135 15.89 3.83 -18.20
N LEU A 136 15.19 2.69 -18.24
CA LEU A 136 14.74 2.03 -19.46
C LEU A 136 13.33 2.44 -19.88
N THR A 137 12.53 3.03 -18.98
CA THR A 137 11.13 3.44 -19.24
C THR A 137 11.01 4.31 -20.49
N GLU A 138 11.89 5.30 -20.66
CA GLU A 138 11.84 6.20 -21.83
C GLU A 138 12.05 5.44 -23.15
N ASN A 139 12.94 4.45 -23.18
CA ASN A 139 13.19 3.61 -24.35
C ASN A 139 11.96 2.74 -24.67
N LEU A 140 11.35 2.15 -23.64
CA LEU A 140 10.13 1.36 -23.81
C LEU A 140 8.99 2.21 -24.40
N VAL A 141 8.79 3.44 -23.92
CA VAL A 141 7.79 4.37 -24.49
C VAL A 141 8.06 4.64 -25.98
N LYS A 142 9.34 4.81 -26.38
CA LYS A 142 9.71 4.99 -27.80
C LYS A 142 9.36 3.76 -28.64
N ILE A 143 9.64 2.55 -28.14
CA ILE A 143 9.29 1.28 -28.81
C ILE A 143 7.77 1.17 -29.00
N LEU A 144 7.00 1.44 -27.95
CA LEU A 144 5.53 1.37 -28.00
C LEU A 144 4.95 2.40 -28.97
N ASN A 145 5.44 3.64 -28.93
CA ASN A 145 5.04 4.70 -29.85
C ASN A 145 5.36 4.35 -31.31
N ALA A 146 6.55 3.82 -31.59
CA ALA A 146 6.93 3.36 -32.92
C ALA A 146 6.02 2.24 -33.44
N ALA A 147 5.51 1.39 -32.54
CA ALA A 147 4.58 0.32 -32.87
C ALA A 147 3.10 0.78 -32.97
N GLY A 148 2.81 2.04 -32.68
CA GLY A 148 1.45 2.60 -32.62
C GLY A 148 0.61 2.02 -31.48
N VAL A 149 1.24 1.55 -30.40
CA VAL A 149 0.58 0.87 -29.27
C VAL A 149 0.58 1.75 -28.04
N LYS A 150 -0.55 1.77 -27.32
CA LYS A 150 -0.65 2.38 -25.99
C LYS A 150 -0.70 1.29 -24.93
N ALA A 151 -0.12 1.61 -23.78
CA ALA A 151 0.13 0.68 -22.68
C ALA A 151 -0.13 1.40 -21.34
N THR A 152 0.03 0.67 -20.24
CA THR A 152 -0.15 1.21 -18.88
C THR A 152 1.09 0.96 -18.04
N PHE A 153 1.57 1.98 -17.34
CA PHE A 153 2.73 1.89 -16.44
C PHE A 153 2.26 2.03 -15.00
N PHE A 154 2.42 1.00 -14.18
CA PHE A 154 2.15 1.06 -12.74
C PHE A 154 3.44 1.42 -12.02
N VAL A 155 3.50 2.67 -11.53
CA VAL A 155 4.74 3.22 -10.97
C VAL A 155 4.81 3.08 -9.45
N ILE A 156 6.00 2.75 -8.95
CA ILE A 156 6.33 2.76 -7.52
C ILE A 156 6.61 4.21 -7.10
N GLY A 157 5.83 4.70 -6.13
CA GLY A 157 5.93 6.08 -5.65
C GLY A 157 7.30 6.44 -5.08
N ASN A 158 7.92 5.56 -4.28
CA ASN A 158 9.24 5.78 -3.68
C ASN A 158 10.35 5.80 -4.73
N THR A 159 10.28 4.94 -5.75
CA THR A 159 11.23 4.94 -6.87
C THR A 159 11.19 6.28 -7.59
N ALA A 160 9.98 6.74 -7.94
CA ALA A 160 9.83 8.05 -8.55
C ALA A 160 10.29 9.20 -7.62
N ALA A 161 9.98 9.16 -6.32
CA ALA A 161 10.40 10.20 -5.38
C ALA A 161 11.93 10.29 -5.19
N LYS A 162 12.62 9.15 -5.17
CA LYS A 162 14.08 9.08 -5.01
C LYS A 162 14.84 9.46 -6.28
N HIS A 163 14.21 9.30 -7.44
CA HIS A 163 14.83 9.47 -8.75
C HIS A 163 14.10 10.54 -9.60
N PRO A 164 14.16 11.83 -9.20
CA PRO A 164 13.51 12.91 -9.94
C PRO A 164 13.98 13.04 -11.40
N GLU A 165 15.20 12.58 -11.71
CA GLU A 165 15.72 12.49 -13.07
C GLU A 165 14.89 11.59 -14.00
N LEU A 166 14.13 10.65 -13.43
CA LEU A 166 13.25 9.73 -14.17
C LEU A 166 11.84 10.29 -14.39
N TRP A 167 11.49 11.43 -13.77
CA TRP A 167 10.16 12.04 -13.93
C TRP A 167 9.85 12.40 -15.38
N LYS A 168 10.88 12.77 -16.16
CA LYS A 168 10.75 13.03 -17.60
C LYS A 168 10.24 11.80 -18.36
N ALA A 169 10.60 10.58 -17.95
CA ALA A 169 10.18 9.36 -18.62
C ALA A 169 8.69 9.08 -18.35
N ILE A 170 8.24 9.24 -17.10
CA ILE A 170 6.81 9.12 -16.73
C ILE A 170 6.00 10.20 -17.45
N LYS A 171 6.46 11.45 -17.42
CA LYS A 171 5.79 12.55 -18.11
C LYS A 171 5.73 12.30 -19.62
N PHE A 172 6.80 11.80 -20.23
CA PHE A 172 6.81 11.44 -21.64
C PHE A 172 5.84 10.30 -21.97
N ALA A 173 5.75 9.27 -21.12
CA ALA A 173 4.74 8.21 -21.26
C ALA A 173 3.32 8.77 -21.21
N HIS A 174 3.01 9.61 -20.21
CA HIS A 174 1.72 10.27 -20.07
C HIS A 174 1.38 11.14 -21.28
N ASP A 175 2.29 12.03 -21.69
CA ASP A 175 2.08 12.98 -22.78
C ASP A 175 2.00 12.26 -24.14
N SER A 176 2.61 11.07 -24.25
CA SER A 176 2.46 10.17 -25.39
C SER A 176 1.12 9.41 -25.40
N GLY A 177 0.26 9.56 -24.38
CA GLY A 177 -1.05 8.92 -24.31
C GLY A 177 -1.06 7.52 -23.69
N HIS A 178 0.00 7.11 -23.00
CA HIS A 178 -0.03 5.93 -22.13
C HIS A 178 -0.77 6.22 -20.82
N ASP A 179 -1.24 5.18 -20.15
CA ASP A 179 -1.80 5.29 -18.80
C ASP A 179 -0.70 5.23 -17.74
N ILE A 180 -0.86 6.03 -16.69
CA ILE A 180 -0.03 5.96 -15.48
C ILE A 180 -0.92 5.50 -14.33
N GLY A 181 -0.62 4.33 -13.80
CA GLY A 181 -1.24 3.75 -12.60
C GLY A 181 -0.29 3.76 -11.41
N ALA A 182 -0.79 3.41 -10.23
CA ALA A 182 0.00 3.28 -9.01
C ALA A 182 0.41 1.82 -8.75
N HIS A 183 1.62 1.62 -8.22
CA HIS A 183 2.12 0.33 -7.74
C HIS A 183 2.54 0.39 -6.25
N MET A 184 1.71 1.06 -5.44
CA MET A 184 2.03 1.46 -4.06
C MET A 184 3.25 2.38 -3.99
N TYR A 185 3.61 2.82 -2.78
CA TYR A 185 4.74 3.73 -2.58
C TYR A 185 6.02 2.93 -2.40
N SER A 186 6.03 1.96 -1.49
CA SER A 186 7.19 1.18 -1.09
C SER A 186 7.26 -0.21 -1.73
N HIS A 187 6.29 -0.57 -2.59
CA HIS A 187 6.17 -1.90 -3.20
C HIS A 187 5.96 -3.03 -2.17
N ARG A 188 5.43 -2.70 -0.99
CA ARG A 188 5.17 -3.70 0.05
C ARG A 188 3.90 -4.50 -0.26
N SER A 189 3.92 -5.80 0.06
CA SER A 189 2.75 -6.68 -0.06
C SER A 189 1.62 -6.21 0.86
N LEU A 190 0.38 -6.27 0.35
CA LEU A 190 -0.84 -6.00 1.13
C LEU A 190 -1.19 -7.13 2.12
N GLY A 191 -0.49 -8.27 2.06
CA GLY A 191 -0.71 -9.46 2.86
C GLY A 191 -0.99 -10.70 2.00
N PRO A 192 -0.61 -11.91 2.46
CA PRO A 192 -0.66 -13.12 1.65
C PRO A 192 -2.10 -13.51 1.29
N THR A 193 -2.42 -13.63 -0.01
CA THR A 193 -3.72 -14.10 -0.50
C THR A 193 -3.89 -15.63 -0.42
N GLY A 194 -2.96 -16.33 0.22
CA GLY A 194 -2.86 -17.80 0.18
C GLY A 194 -2.23 -18.34 -1.12
N ARG A 195 -1.61 -17.47 -1.94
CA ARG A 195 -0.69 -17.91 -3.01
C ARG A 195 0.60 -18.40 -2.35
N LEU A 196 0.97 -19.66 -2.61
CA LEU A 196 2.13 -20.33 -2.00
C LEU A 196 3.47 -19.92 -2.65
N ASP A 197 3.41 -19.16 -3.75
CA ASP A 197 4.53 -18.82 -4.62
C ASP A 197 5.07 -17.38 -4.43
N VAL A 198 4.61 -16.63 -3.43
CA VAL A 198 5.05 -15.23 -3.22
C VAL A 198 5.35 -14.86 -1.76
N ASN A 199 6.41 -14.05 -1.65
CA ASN A 199 7.11 -13.47 -0.49
C ASN A 199 6.94 -14.14 0.91
N PRO A 200 7.79 -15.13 1.26
CA PRO A 200 7.79 -15.75 2.58
C PRO A 200 8.22 -14.78 3.72
N ALA A 201 8.71 -13.58 3.40
CA ALA A 201 9.00 -12.57 4.41
C ALA A 201 7.72 -11.90 4.92
N VAL A 202 6.58 -11.98 4.21
CA VAL A 202 5.36 -11.26 4.56
C VAL A 202 4.35 -12.10 5.32
N ASN A 203 4.57 -12.24 6.63
CA ASN A 203 3.65 -12.98 7.52
C ASN A 203 2.45 -12.16 8.02
N LYS A 204 2.34 -10.87 7.66
CA LYS A 204 1.31 -9.97 8.19
C LYS A 204 0.71 -9.09 7.11
N ALA A 205 -0.61 -9.10 7.01
CA ALA A 205 -1.37 -8.15 6.19
C ALA A 205 -1.19 -6.71 6.68
N MET A 206 -1.18 -5.76 5.75
CA MET A 206 -1.16 -4.34 6.07
C MET A 206 -2.44 -3.92 6.80
N THR A 207 -2.32 -2.97 7.71
CA THR A 207 -3.47 -2.26 8.28
C THR A 207 -4.07 -1.28 7.26
N VAL A 208 -5.31 -0.84 7.48
CA VAL A 208 -5.96 0.19 6.63
C VAL A 208 -5.13 1.47 6.53
N GLU A 209 -4.55 1.90 7.65
CA GLU A 209 -3.71 3.08 7.75
C GLU A 209 -2.43 2.96 6.92
N GLU A 210 -1.81 1.78 6.95
CA GLU A 210 -0.63 1.49 6.13
C GLU A 210 -0.98 1.49 4.64
N VAL A 211 -2.06 0.80 4.24
CA VAL A 211 -2.52 0.78 2.84
C VAL A 211 -2.77 2.20 2.36
N ARG A 212 -3.54 2.97 3.12
CA ARG A 212 -3.78 4.39 2.82
C ARG A 212 -2.48 5.16 2.61
N THR A 213 -1.50 4.97 3.50
CA THR A 213 -0.25 5.73 3.42
C THR A 213 0.46 5.42 2.11
N GLU A 214 0.51 4.16 1.71
CA GLU A 214 1.03 3.75 0.40
C GLU A 214 0.28 4.45 -0.76
N LEU A 215 -1.05 4.50 -0.70
CA LEU A 215 -1.89 5.14 -1.73
C LEU A 215 -1.64 6.65 -1.85
N VAL A 216 -1.79 7.38 -0.75
CA VAL A 216 -1.71 8.86 -0.74
C VAL A 216 -0.31 9.33 -1.10
N MET A 217 0.72 8.61 -0.66
CA MET A 217 2.10 8.98 -0.97
C MET A 217 2.42 8.82 -2.45
N THR A 218 1.97 7.72 -3.07
CA THR A 218 2.10 7.54 -4.52
C THR A 218 1.31 8.60 -5.29
N ASP A 219 0.13 8.98 -4.80
CA ASP A 219 -0.66 10.06 -5.41
C ASP A 219 0.06 11.39 -5.46
N LEU A 220 0.68 11.80 -4.35
CA LEU A 220 1.39 13.08 -4.28
C LEU A 220 2.56 13.11 -5.28
N VAL A 221 3.29 12.00 -5.40
CA VAL A 221 4.42 11.89 -6.34
C VAL A 221 3.92 11.90 -7.78
N VAL A 222 2.95 11.06 -8.13
CA VAL A 222 2.44 11.00 -9.51
C VAL A 222 1.78 12.33 -9.89
N GLN A 223 1.03 12.95 -8.98
CA GLN A 223 0.43 14.27 -9.20
C GLN A 223 1.49 15.36 -9.45
N ALA A 224 2.61 15.33 -8.74
CA ALA A 224 3.70 16.28 -8.99
C ALA A 224 4.32 16.13 -10.39
N ILE A 225 4.28 14.94 -10.98
CA ILE A 225 4.88 14.64 -12.28
C ILE A 225 3.92 14.96 -13.44
N ILE A 226 2.67 14.52 -13.35
CA ILE A 226 1.71 14.58 -14.47
C ILE A 226 0.48 15.47 -14.19
N GLY A 227 0.40 16.09 -13.02
CA GLY A 227 -0.73 16.95 -12.63
C GLY A 227 -2.03 16.21 -12.34
N ARG A 228 -2.00 14.87 -12.35
CA ARG A 228 -3.17 13.99 -12.18
C ARG A 228 -2.86 12.88 -11.19
N ARG A 229 -3.89 12.36 -10.53
CA ARG A 229 -3.76 11.21 -9.63
C ARG A 229 -4.24 9.93 -10.31
N PRO A 230 -3.49 8.82 -10.19
CA PRO A 230 -3.87 7.55 -10.80
C PRO A 230 -5.18 7.05 -10.20
N ARG A 231 -6.06 6.47 -11.03
CA ARG A 231 -7.21 5.67 -10.60
C ARG A 231 -6.87 4.19 -10.63
N PHE A 232 -6.07 3.78 -11.61
CA PHE A 232 -5.64 2.40 -11.74
C PHE A 232 -4.50 2.10 -10.77
N LEU A 233 -4.60 0.96 -10.10
CA LEU A 233 -3.56 0.48 -9.21
C LEU A 233 -3.36 -1.01 -9.41
N ARG A 234 -2.11 -1.46 -9.40
CA ARG A 234 -1.80 -2.87 -9.28
C ARG A 234 -1.23 -3.14 -7.89
N PRO A 235 -1.77 -4.10 -7.12
CA PRO A 235 -1.16 -4.50 -5.86
C PRO A 235 0.20 -5.18 -6.10
N PRO A 236 1.26 -4.82 -5.36
CA PRO A 236 2.54 -5.52 -5.39
C PRO A 236 2.36 -7.02 -5.18
N TYR A 237 3.16 -7.82 -5.90
CA TYR A 237 3.10 -9.29 -5.88
C TYR A 237 1.74 -9.88 -6.30
N LEU A 238 0.84 -9.04 -6.84
CA LEU A 238 -0.55 -9.39 -7.15
C LEU A 238 -1.37 -9.79 -5.91
N GLU A 239 -0.88 -9.42 -4.72
CA GLU A 239 -1.44 -9.79 -3.42
C GLU A 239 -2.38 -8.71 -2.88
N TRP A 240 -3.48 -9.13 -2.26
CA TRP A 240 -4.50 -8.26 -1.72
C TRP A 240 -5.23 -8.92 -0.54
N GLN A 241 -5.99 -8.13 0.22
CA GLN A 241 -6.83 -8.61 1.31
C GLN A 241 -8.20 -7.92 1.19
N PRO A 242 -9.29 -8.53 1.69
CA PRO A 242 -10.59 -7.87 1.66
C PRO A 242 -10.57 -6.46 2.26
N LEU A 243 -9.80 -6.26 3.34
CA LEU A 243 -9.65 -4.96 3.98
C LEU A 243 -8.87 -3.95 3.13
N SER A 244 -7.81 -4.40 2.42
CA SER A 244 -7.07 -3.52 1.52
C SER A 244 -7.88 -3.17 0.27
N MET A 245 -8.71 -4.09 -0.24
CA MET A 245 -9.68 -3.81 -1.31
C MET A 245 -10.66 -2.72 -0.91
N GLN A 246 -11.24 -2.81 0.29
CA GLN A 246 -12.14 -1.77 0.80
C GLN A 246 -11.45 -0.42 0.95
N ALA A 247 -10.20 -0.40 1.44
CA ALA A 247 -9.42 0.82 1.52
C ALA A 247 -9.19 1.41 0.12
N MET A 248 -8.69 0.63 -0.83
CA MET A 248 -8.44 1.08 -2.20
C MET A 248 -9.71 1.63 -2.88
N ASP A 249 -10.84 0.94 -2.76
CA ASP A 249 -12.15 1.40 -3.27
C ASP A 249 -12.57 2.73 -2.62
N THR A 250 -12.36 2.88 -1.30
CA THR A 250 -12.67 4.10 -0.56
C THR A 250 -11.85 5.31 -1.04
N TYR A 251 -10.60 5.10 -1.48
CA TYR A 251 -9.76 6.16 -2.07
C TYR A 251 -10.00 6.34 -3.59
N GLY A 252 -10.98 5.63 -4.16
CA GLY A 252 -11.36 5.70 -5.56
C GLY A 252 -10.37 5.04 -6.52
N TYR A 253 -9.60 4.06 -6.04
CA TYR A 253 -8.77 3.22 -6.89
C TYR A 253 -9.55 2.05 -7.47
N VAL A 254 -9.09 1.60 -8.63
CA VAL A 254 -9.51 0.35 -9.27
C VAL A 254 -8.31 -0.60 -9.23
N PRO A 255 -8.31 -1.59 -8.32
CA PRO A 255 -7.26 -2.60 -8.24
C PRO A 255 -7.31 -3.52 -9.47
N ILE A 256 -6.16 -3.72 -10.09
CA ILE A 256 -5.97 -4.48 -11.33
C ILE A 256 -4.97 -5.59 -11.06
N ASN A 257 -5.32 -6.79 -11.49
CA ASN A 257 -4.46 -7.96 -11.50
C ASN A 257 -4.38 -8.47 -12.96
N VAL A 258 -3.77 -9.62 -13.19
CA VAL A 258 -3.43 -10.09 -14.54
C VAL A 258 -3.96 -11.49 -14.79
N ASN A 259 -4.11 -11.84 -16.06
CA ASN A 259 -4.38 -13.20 -16.50
C ASN A 259 -3.36 -13.73 -17.53
N VAL A 260 -2.38 -12.91 -17.93
CA VAL A 260 -1.24 -13.31 -18.78
C VAL A 260 0.06 -12.86 -18.11
N ASP A 261 0.85 -13.79 -17.62
CA ASP A 261 2.13 -13.51 -16.94
C ASP A 261 3.30 -14.25 -17.63
N PRO A 262 4.21 -13.53 -18.30
CA PRO A 262 5.38 -14.10 -18.96
C PRO A 262 6.54 -14.39 -18.00
N ASN A 263 6.41 -14.06 -16.71
CA ASN A 263 7.44 -14.26 -15.70
C ASN A 263 8.80 -13.65 -16.11
N ASP A 264 8.79 -12.46 -16.69
CA ASP A 264 9.99 -11.75 -17.13
C ASP A 264 10.97 -11.48 -15.99
N TRP A 265 10.45 -11.33 -14.77
CA TRP A 265 11.20 -11.14 -13.53
C TRP A 265 11.97 -12.38 -13.04
N GLN A 266 11.63 -13.59 -13.50
CA GLN A 266 12.29 -14.83 -13.00
C GLN A 266 13.74 -14.99 -13.45
N THR A 267 14.14 -14.27 -14.49
CA THR A 267 15.52 -14.26 -15.00
C THR A 267 16.04 -12.84 -15.04
N HIS A 268 17.25 -12.59 -14.52
CA HIS A 268 17.83 -11.25 -14.43
C HIS A 268 19.30 -11.22 -14.88
N GLY A 269 19.79 -10.03 -15.23
CA GLY A 269 21.17 -9.83 -15.69
C GLY A 269 21.48 -10.63 -16.96
N LEU A 270 22.67 -11.23 -17.02
CA LEU A 270 23.16 -12.00 -18.19
C LEU A 270 22.32 -13.25 -18.52
N MET A 271 21.44 -13.67 -17.60
CA MET A 271 20.55 -14.82 -17.78
C MET A 271 19.20 -14.43 -18.38
N GLY A 272 18.85 -13.14 -18.37
CA GLY A 272 17.62 -12.63 -18.97
C GLY A 272 17.70 -12.68 -20.49
N LYS A 273 16.75 -13.37 -21.13
CA LYS A 273 16.67 -13.49 -22.59
C LYS A 273 15.30 -13.05 -23.10
N PRO A 274 15.21 -12.12 -24.07
CA PRO A 274 13.93 -11.68 -24.59
C PRO A 274 13.13 -12.83 -25.20
N GLU A 275 13.77 -13.82 -25.80
CA GLU A 275 13.11 -15.00 -26.39
C GLU A 275 12.38 -15.84 -25.35
N SER A 276 12.92 -15.92 -24.12
CA SER A 276 12.27 -16.62 -23.00
C SER A 276 11.01 -15.88 -22.56
N VAL A 277 11.05 -14.54 -22.49
CA VAL A 277 9.87 -13.72 -22.18
C VAL A 277 8.79 -13.91 -23.24
N VAL A 278 9.14 -13.86 -24.52
CA VAL A 278 8.20 -14.11 -25.64
C VAL A 278 7.59 -15.51 -25.52
N THR A 279 8.41 -16.54 -25.31
CA THR A 279 7.96 -17.94 -25.20
C THR A 279 6.97 -18.11 -24.04
N ASN A 280 7.28 -17.53 -22.88
CA ASN A 280 6.41 -17.60 -21.72
C ASN A 280 5.12 -16.81 -21.94
N LEU A 281 5.18 -15.63 -22.58
CA LEU A 281 3.99 -14.86 -22.94
C LEU A 281 3.06 -15.66 -23.84
N VAL A 282 3.59 -16.29 -24.90
CA VAL A 282 2.80 -17.13 -25.81
C VAL A 282 2.10 -18.24 -25.02
N LYS A 283 2.83 -18.95 -24.15
CA LYS A 283 2.29 -20.03 -23.32
C LYS A 283 1.19 -19.53 -22.37
N ALA A 284 1.43 -18.41 -21.69
CA ALA A 284 0.47 -17.80 -20.77
C ALA A 284 -0.78 -17.31 -21.50
N PHE A 285 -0.62 -16.65 -22.64
CA PHE A 285 -1.71 -16.19 -23.49
C PHE A 285 -2.57 -17.34 -24.01
N GLU A 286 -1.97 -18.40 -24.55
CA GLU A 286 -2.72 -19.58 -25.03
C GLU A 286 -3.46 -20.31 -23.90
N THR A 287 -2.93 -20.25 -22.68
CA THR A 287 -3.61 -20.78 -21.49
C THR A 287 -4.81 -19.90 -21.12
N ALA A 288 -4.59 -18.58 -21.03
CA ALA A 288 -5.63 -17.62 -20.69
C ALA A 288 -6.77 -17.61 -21.72
N ARG A 289 -6.44 -17.71 -23.02
CA ARG A 289 -7.41 -17.70 -24.12
C ARG A 289 -8.39 -18.87 -24.10
N LYS A 290 -8.05 -19.97 -23.42
CA LYS A 290 -8.99 -21.09 -23.19
C LYS A 290 -10.07 -20.75 -22.17
N MET A 291 -9.81 -19.77 -21.30
CA MET A 291 -10.67 -19.43 -20.14
C MET A 291 -11.36 -18.08 -20.29
N ASP A 292 -10.71 -17.13 -20.96
CA ASP A 292 -11.18 -15.77 -21.14
C ASP A 292 -10.97 -15.29 -22.58
N GLN A 293 -11.74 -14.27 -22.98
CA GLN A 293 -11.66 -13.65 -24.30
C GLN A 293 -10.96 -12.29 -24.28
N SER A 294 -10.47 -11.84 -23.14
CA SER A 294 -9.76 -10.57 -23.00
C SER A 294 -8.68 -10.66 -21.93
N PHE A 295 -7.67 -9.82 -22.05
CA PHE A 295 -6.38 -10.07 -21.41
C PHE A 295 -5.78 -8.83 -20.78
N ILE A 296 -5.16 -9.01 -19.62
CA ILE A 296 -4.30 -8.02 -18.98
C ILE A 296 -2.95 -8.71 -18.75
N GLY A 297 -1.91 -8.24 -19.43
CA GLY A 297 -0.57 -8.78 -19.37
C GLY A 297 0.29 -8.13 -18.29
N LEU A 298 1.17 -8.87 -17.64
CA LEU A 298 2.20 -8.39 -16.72
C LEU A 298 3.57 -8.34 -17.42
N GLN A 299 4.32 -7.27 -17.25
CA GLN A 299 5.75 -7.16 -17.52
C GLN A 299 6.33 -6.10 -16.57
N HIS A 300 7.65 -5.96 -16.51
CA HIS A 300 8.32 -4.96 -15.69
C HIS A 300 9.31 -4.17 -16.56
N ASP A 301 9.24 -2.83 -16.51
CA ASP A 301 10.13 -1.96 -17.30
C ASP A 301 11.46 -1.68 -16.60
N THR A 302 11.79 -2.45 -15.57
CA THR A 302 13.07 -2.48 -14.85
C THR A 302 14.05 -3.49 -15.45
N PHE A 303 13.60 -4.34 -16.38
CA PHE A 303 14.40 -5.40 -16.99
C PHE A 303 14.63 -5.19 -18.49
N ALA A 304 15.91 -5.12 -18.90
CA ALA A 304 16.27 -4.92 -20.31
C ALA A 304 15.70 -6.01 -21.23
N HIS A 305 15.83 -7.28 -20.85
CA HIS A 305 15.30 -8.40 -21.63
C HIS A 305 13.78 -8.38 -21.76
N SER A 306 13.05 -7.80 -20.79
CA SER A 306 11.60 -7.62 -20.89
C SER A 306 11.25 -6.58 -21.96
N ILE A 307 11.98 -5.46 -21.99
CA ILE A 307 11.79 -4.39 -22.97
C ILE A 307 12.18 -4.85 -24.37
N ASP A 308 13.28 -5.58 -24.50
CA ASP A 308 13.75 -6.13 -25.78
C ASP A 308 12.77 -7.17 -26.37
N ALA A 309 11.95 -7.81 -25.54
CA ALA A 309 10.91 -8.74 -25.99
C ALA A 309 9.65 -8.04 -26.55
N VAL A 310 9.41 -6.78 -26.19
CA VAL A 310 8.15 -6.06 -26.52
C VAL A 310 7.84 -6.01 -28.01
N PRO A 311 8.79 -5.74 -28.94
CA PRO A 311 8.50 -5.77 -30.37
C PRO A 311 7.94 -7.12 -30.85
N ALA A 312 8.53 -8.23 -30.43
CA ALA A 312 8.09 -9.57 -30.79
C ALA A 312 6.74 -9.93 -30.15
N ILE A 313 6.52 -9.52 -28.89
CA ILE A 313 5.25 -9.67 -28.19
C ILE A 313 4.12 -8.93 -28.95
N ILE A 314 4.36 -7.68 -29.35
CA ILE A 314 3.38 -6.89 -30.11
C ILE A 314 3.05 -7.57 -31.44
N GLN A 315 4.07 -8.05 -32.18
CA GLN A 315 3.85 -8.76 -33.44
C GLN A 315 3.03 -10.03 -33.24
N PHE A 316 3.37 -10.85 -32.25
CA PHE A 316 2.62 -12.05 -31.90
C PHE A 316 1.16 -11.72 -31.58
N LEU A 317 0.90 -10.79 -30.66
CA LEU A 317 -0.45 -10.44 -30.23
C LEU A 317 -1.29 -9.88 -31.38
N LYS A 318 -0.73 -9.01 -32.23
CA LYS A 318 -1.43 -8.54 -33.45
C LYS A 318 -1.81 -9.70 -34.36
N ALA A 319 -0.94 -10.71 -34.53
CA ALA A 319 -1.24 -11.90 -35.31
C ALA A 319 -2.34 -12.79 -34.68
N GLN A 320 -2.60 -12.66 -33.39
CA GLN A 320 -3.70 -13.34 -32.69
C GLN A 320 -5.05 -12.60 -32.82
N ASN A 321 -5.14 -11.54 -33.62
CA ASN A 321 -6.32 -10.69 -33.77
C ASN A 321 -6.82 -10.07 -32.45
N VAL A 322 -5.91 -9.79 -31.51
CA VAL A 322 -6.23 -8.97 -30.34
C VAL A 322 -5.87 -7.51 -30.57
N GLU A 323 -6.71 -6.61 -30.06
CA GLU A 323 -6.47 -5.18 -30.04
C GLU A 323 -5.63 -4.81 -28.81
N LEU A 324 -4.46 -4.21 -29.05
CA LEU A 324 -3.58 -3.75 -27.99
C LEU A 324 -4.06 -2.39 -27.47
N VAL A 325 -4.53 -2.37 -26.23
CA VAL A 325 -5.22 -1.21 -25.65
C VAL A 325 -4.63 -0.80 -24.29
N PRO A 326 -4.63 0.49 -23.95
CA PRO A 326 -4.32 0.94 -22.60
C PRO A 326 -5.46 0.59 -21.63
N MET A 327 -5.21 0.62 -20.31
CA MET A 327 -6.21 0.22 -19.31
C MET A 327 -7.49 1.07 -19.37
N ARG A 328 -7.41 2.34 -19.77
CA ARG A 328 -8.55 3.24 -19.95
C ARG A 328 -9.57 2.67 -20.94
N THR A 329 -9.08 2.06 -22.01
CA THR A 329 -9.89 1.43 -23.05
C THR A 329 -10.26 0.00 -22.67
N CYS A 330 -9.35 -0.74 -22.03
CA CYS A 330 -9.62 -2.07 -21.49
C CYS A 330 -10.83 -2.09 -20.53
N LEU A 331 -10.93 -1.11 -19.63
CA LEU A 331 -12.00 -1.03 -18.63
C LEU A 331 -13.12 -0.02 -18.98
N GLY A 332 -12.89 0.89 -19.92
CA GLY A 332 -13.81 1.98 -20.24
C GLY A 332 -13.92 3.01 -19.10
N LEU A 333 -12.81 3.31 -18.43
CA LEU A 333 -12.73 4.22 -17.29
C LEU A 333 -11.63 5.27 -17.52
N ASP A 334 -11.82 6.49 -17.00
CA ASP A 334 -10.73 7.48 -16.96
C ASP A 334 -9.60 6.92 -16.06
N PRO A 335 -8.35 6.84 -16.55
CA PRO A 335 -7.19 6.31 -15.80
C PRO A 335 -6.82 7.17 -14.60
N TYR A 336 -7.39 8.37 -14.49
CA TYR A 336 -7.13 9.31 -13.43
C TYR A 336 -8.41 9.65 -12.65
N ARG A 337 -8.24 9.95 -11.36
CA ARG A 337 -9.30 10.59 -10.56
C ARG A 337 -9.46 12.04 -10.99
N ALA A 338 -10.58 12.69 -10.62
CA ALA A 338 -10.85 14.05 -11.05
C ALA A 338 -9.70 14.99 -10.64
N PRO A 339 -9.34 16.01 -11.44
CA PRO A 339 -8.24 16.93 -11.13
C PRO A 339 -8.39 17.66 -9.78
N LYS A 340 -9.64 17.85 -9.33
CA LYS A 340 -9.99 18.44 -8.02
C LYS A 340 -10.40 17.40 -6.97
N ALA A 341 -10.22 16.12 -7.27
CA ALA A 341 -10.54 15.08 -6.32
C ALA A 341 -9.73 15.33 -5.04
N ASN A 342 -10.37 15.28 -3.88
CA ASN A 342 -9.69 15.25 -2.60
C ASN A 342 -8.90 13.92 -2.53
N PRO A 343 -7.59 13.94 -2.23
CA PRO A 343 -6.79 12.70 -2.16
C PRO A 343 -7.25 11.77 -1.06
N PHE A 344 -8.03 12.29 -0.12
CA PHE A 344 -8.51 11.60 1.05
C PHE A 344 -9.95 11.08 0.95
N LEU A 345 -10.62 11.33 -0.19
CA LEU A 345 -12.00 10.93 -0.42
C LEU A 345 -12.15 10.25 -1.77
N HIS A 346 -13.12 9.35 -1.87
CA HIS A 346 -13.56 8.83 -3.15
C HIS A 346 -14.01 9.99 -4.06
N ASP A 347 -13.62 9.91 -5.34
CA ASP A 347 -13.91 10.88 -6.41
C ASP A 347 -15.39 11.36 -6.48
N ARG A 348 -16.33 10.51 -6.08
CA ARG A 348 -17.78 10.81 -5.99
C ARG A 348 -18.14 11.87 -4.94
N PHE A 349 -17.36 12.01 -3.86
CA PHE A 349 -17.57 12.99 -2.79
C PHE A 349 -16.97 14.36 -3.11
N THR A 350 -16.08 14.40 -4.10
CA THR A 350 -15.40 15.62 -4.55
C THR A 350 -16.26 16.41 -5.54
N LYS A 351 -17.39 15.83 -5.94
CA LYS A 351 -18.47 16.45 -6.72
C LYS A 351 -19.67 16.90 -5.87
N MET A 352 -19.64 16.73 -4.54
CA MET A 352 -20.58 17.47 -3.71
C MET A 352 -20.20 18.95 -3.81
N PRO A 353 -21.15 19.87 -4.09
CA PRO A 353 -20.88 21.27 -3.94
C PRO A 353 -20.49 21.46 -2.47
N ILE A 354 -19.22 21.79 -2.22
CA ILE A 354 -18.90 22.57 -1.04
C ILE A 354 -19.76 23.82 -1.26
N TYR A 355 -20.89 23.90 -0.56
CA TYR A 355 -21.85 24.98 -0.72
C TYR A 355 -21.08 26.31 -0.85
N GLU A 356 -21.23 26.98 -1.99
CA GLU A 356 -20.70 28.32 -2.19
C GLU A 356 -21.51 29.31 -1.33
N ALA A 357 -20.76 30.20 -0.69
CA ALA A 357 -21.11 31.57 -0.35
C ALA A 357 -22.31 31.82 0.58
N GLY A 358 -22.00 32.00 1.86
CA GLY A 358 -22.82 32.73 2.84
C GLY A 358 -22.03 33.65 3.77
N ALA A 359 -20.74 33.83 3.55
CA ALA A 359 -19.88 34.80 4.23
C ALA A 359 -18.66 34.99 3.32
N ILE A 360 -18.38 36.13 2.68
CA ILE A 360 -18.59 37.52 3.04
C ILE A 360 -18.78 38.31 1.73
N GLU A 361 -19.83 39.10 1.65
CA GLU A 361 -19.97 40.19 0.70
C GLU A 361 -19.03 41.32 1.15
N MET A 362 -18.07 41.74 0.33
CA MET A 362 -17.62 43.15 0.22
C MET A 362 -16.46 43.30 -0.78
N VAL A 363 -16.78 43.73 -2.00
CA VAL A 363 -15.95 44.69 -2.73
C VAL A 363 -16.86 45.85 -3.11
N ARG A 364 -16.88 46.90 -2.29
CA ARG A 364 -16.96 48.28 -2.78
C ARG A 364 -16.77 49.31 -1.67
N SER A 365 -15.80 50.21 -1.94
CA SER A 365 -15.43 51.46 -1.23
C SER A 365 -15.03 51.26 0.23
N SER A 366 -13.92 51.80 0.73
CA SER A 366 -13.24 53.05 0.44
C SER A 366 -11.79 52.91 0.92
N GLY A 367 -10.88 53.68 0.32
CA GLY A 367 -9.45 53.59 0.61
C GLY A 367 -9.11 53.79 2.08
N GLU A 368 -8.18 52.97 2.55
CA GLU A 368 -7.18 53.35 3.54
C GLU A 368 -6.06 52.31 3.50
N SER A 369 -4.82 52.81 3.57
CA SER A 369 -3.57 52.06 3.54
C SER A 369 -3.42 51.16 4.76
N ILE A 370 -2.98 49.91 4.56
CA ILE A 370 -2.51 49.06 5.65
C ILE A 370 -1.07 48.65 5.36
N GLU A 371 -0.23 48.97 6.35
CA GLU A 371 1.21 48.83 6.44
C GLU A 371 1.66 47.37 6.36
N THR A 372 2.89 47.20 5.86
CA THR A 372 3.66 45.96 5.90
C THR A 372 4.27 45.78 7.29
N ASP A 373 3.95 44.69 7.97
CA ASP A 373 4.68 44.29 9.18
C ASP A 373 5.51 43.02 8.95
N ASP A 374 6.75 43.14 9.42
CA ASP A 374 7.91 42.29 9.27
C ASP A 374 7.74 40.85 9.78
N PHE A 375 8.28 39.90 9.02
CA PHE A 375 8.67 38.59 9.54
C PHE A 375 10.16 38.61 9.87
N ASP A 376 10.46 38.99 11.11
CA ASP A 376 11.80 38.97 11.68
C ASP A 376 12.24 37.52 11.95
N GLY A 377 13.43 37.18 11.47
CA GLY A 377 13.99 35.84 11.58
C GLY A 377 14.46 35.52 13.00
N GLN A 378 14.24 34.27 13.45
CA GLN A 378 15.04 33.70 14.54
C GLN A 378 15.51 32.28 14.27
N SER A 379 16.83 32.17 14.36
CA SER A 379 17.73 31.03 14.32
C SER A 379 17.39 29.97 15.38
N LEU A 380 17.30 28.70 14.97
CA LEU A 380 17.41 27.56 15.90
C LEU A 380 18.86 27.09 15.95
N LYS A 381 19.51 27.41 17.08
CA LYS A 381 20.87 26.94 17.42
C LYS A 381 20.85 25.48 17.87
N SER A 382 21.84 24.77 17.33
CA SER A 382 22.34 23.46 17.72
C SER A 382 22.79 23.40 19.19
N SER A 383 22.52 22.28 19.85
CA SER A 383 23.28 21.79 21.00
C SER A 383 23.70 20.33 20.75
N ALA A 384 25.02 20.09 20.78
CA ALA A 384 25.73 18.85 20.46
C ALA A 384 25.84 17.89 21.68
N PRO A 385 26.82 16.95 21.75
CA PRO A 385 26.70 15.54 21.36
C PRO A 385 26.91 14.59 22.56
N VAL A 386 26.54 13.30 22.46
CA VAL A 386 27.02 12.27 23.40
C VAL A 386 27.46 11.00 22.68
N ARG A 387 28.57 10.46 23.19
CA ARG A 387 29.55 9.53 22.63
C ARG A 387 29.06 8.09 22.50
N VAL A 388 29.61 7.41 21.51
CA VAL A 388 29.68 5.95 21.38
C VAL A 388 30.66 5.38 22.41
N ALA A 389 30.26 4.30 23.07
CA ALA A 389 31.19 3.34 23.66
C ALA A 389 30.63 1.92 23.47
N THR A 390 31.26 1.18 22.56
CA THR A 390 31.14 -0.27 22.41
C THR A 390 31.87 -0.98 23.53
N ARG A 391 31.32 -2.07 24.07
CA ARG A 391 32.11 -3.24 24.49
C ARG A 391 31.26 -4.51 24.49
N VAL A 392 31.75 -5.45 23.69
CA VAL A 392 31.42 -6.88 23.63
C VAL A 392 32.05 -7.56 24.84
N GLU A 393 31.37 -8.53 25.46
CA GLU A 393 32.03 -9.70 26.02
C GLU A 393 31.08 -10.90 26.20
N MET A 394 31.64 -12.07 25.92
CA MET A 394 31.01 -13.40 25.83
C MET A 394 30.72 -14.02 27.21
N VAL A 395 29.87 -15.06 27.26
CA VAL A 395 30.26 -16.48 27.54
C VAL A 395 29.05 -17.33 27.99
N ALA A 396 28.80 -18.38 27.20
CA ALA A 396 28.39 -19.76 27.50
C ALA A 396 27.30 -20.14 28.53
N LEU A 397 26.29 -20.85 28.01
CA LEU A 397 25.94 -22.26 28.28
C LEU A 397 25.85 -22.74 29.75
N VAL A 398 24.68 -23.26 30.16
CA VAL A 398 24.53 -24.50 30.98
C VAL A 398 23.04 -24.84 31.25
N VAL A 399 22.68 -26.06 30.82
CA VAL A 399 21.74 -27.01 31.44
C VAL A 399 20.23 -26.87 31.14
N THR A 400 19.87 -27.45 29.99
CA THR A 400 18.84 -28.51 29.95
C THR A 400 19.27 -29.66 30.86
N VAL A 401 18.32 -30.35 31.51
CA VAL A 401 18.45 -31.45 32.49
C VAL A 401 18.28 -31.00 33.95
N VAL A 402 17.04 -30.64 34.33
CA VAL A 402 16.37 -31.15 35.55
C VAL A 402 14.86 -31.04 35.32
N PHE A 403 14.25 -32.00 34.62
CA PHE A 403 12.85 -32.42 34.84
C PHE A 403 12.59 -33.72 34.06
N GLY A 404 13.48 -34.68 34.26
CA GLY A 404 13.23 -36.09 34.04
C GLY A 404 13.71 -36.80 35.30
N MET A 405 12.82 -37.55 35.95
CA MET A 405 12.99 -38.29 37.21
C MET A 405 12.64 -37.50 38.50
N ALA A 406 11.36 -37.57 38.89
CA ALA A 406 10.93 -37.95 40.25
C ALA A 406 9.38 -37.95 40.33
N VAL A 407 8.76 -38.92 39.64
CA VAL A 407 7.52 -39.55 40.15
C VAL A 407 7.97 -40.93 40.60
N GLY A 408 8.12 -41.06 41.91
CA GLY A 408 8.52 -42.27 42.61
C GLY A 408 8.43 -41.98 44.10
N LEU A 409 7.39 -42.55 44.72
CA LEU A 409 6.87 -42.44 46.11
C LEU A 409 5.83 -41.35 46.36
#